data_AF-A0A3D1SN26-F1
#
_entry.id   AF-A0A3D1SN26-F1
#
_cell.length_a   1.000
_cell.length_b   1.000
_cell.length_c   1.000
_cell.angle_alpha   90.00
_cell.angle_beta   90.00
_cell.angle_gamma   90.00
#
_symmetry.space_group_name_H-M   'P 1'
#
loop_
_entity.id
_entity.type
_entity.pdbx_description
1 polymer ?
#
loop_
_entity_poly.entity_id
_entity_poly.type
_entity_poly.pdbx_seq_one_letter_code
_entity_poly.pdbx_strand_id
1 'polypeptide(L)'
;VGRQMEAEFSVKNANLPPEERINAYNRNMREGGWISTNLVEMADRFKSRWLIADYDAGDLVIHSPYMIHAATQNHDPMNRIRLSTDIRYQRTDDSIDRRWAKNWVPGDNL
;
A
#
# COMPACT_ATOMS: atom_id res chain seq x y z
N VAL A 1 8.55 -10.08 6.20
CA VAL A 1 7.12 -10.26 5.84
C VAL A 1 6.80 -9.66 4.48
N GLY A 2 6.77 -8.33 4.29
CA GLY A 2 6.30 -7.74 3.02
C GLY A 2 7.07 -8.19 1.76
N ARG A 3 8.41 -8.29 1.81
CA ARG A 3 9.20 -8.84 0.67
C ARG A 3 8.81 -10.27 0.31
N GLN A 4 8.56 -11.12 1.31
CA GLN A 4 8.15 -12.50 1.09
C GLN A 4 6.75 -12.55 0.48
N MET A 5 5.82 -11.76 0.99
CA MET A 5 4.47 -11.66 0.43
C MET A 5 4.49 -11.20 -1.03
N GLU A 6 5.32 -10.21 -1.36
CA GLU A 6 5.48 -9.74 -2.74
C GLU A 6 6.05 -10.82 -3.65
N ALA A 7 7.04 -11.58 -3.18
CA ALA A 7 7.59 -12.71 -3.93
C ALA A 7 6.54 -13.80 -4.19
N GLU A 8 5.77 -14.17 -3.16
CA GLU A 8 4.67 -15.13 -3.28
C GLU A 8 3.58 -14.63 -4.25
N PHE A 9 3.26 -13.35 -4.19
CA PHE A 9 2.29 -12.72 -5.07
C PHE A 9 2.78 -12.72 -6.53
N SER A 10 4.06 -12.41 -6.75
CA SER A 10 4.69 -12.49 -8.07
C SER A 10 4.61 -13.90 -8.66
N VAL A 11 4.87 -14.94 -7.84
CA VAL A 11 4.75 -16.34 -8.26
C VAL A 11 3.30 -16.70 -8.62
N LYS A 12 2.33 -16.30 -7.79
CA LYS A 12 0.89 -16.56 -8.06
C LYS A 12 0.40 -15.89 -9.34
N ASN A 13 0.97 -14.74 -9.68
CA ASN A 13 0.60 -13.97 -10.88
C ASN A 13 1.40 -14.37 -12.12
N ALA A 14 2.41 -15.23 -12.01
CA ALA A 14 3.33 -15.54 -13.10
C ALA A 14 2.64 -16.09 -14.37
N ASN A 15 1.45 -16.67 -14.24
CA ASN A 15 0.67 -17.24 -15.34
C ASN A 15 -0.53 -16.38 -15.77
N LEU A 16 -0.75 -15.22 -15.14
CA LEU A 16 -1.81 -14.31 -15.57
C LEU A 16 -1.39 -13.60 -16.88
N PRO A 17 -2.35 -13.13 -17.69
CA PRO A 17 -2.06 -12.19 -18.77
C PRO A 17 -1.34 -10.94 -18.25
N PRO A 18 -0.45 -10.30 -19.03
CA PRO A 18 0.30 -9.13 -18.59
C PRO A 18 -0.55 -8.02 -17.96
N GLU A 19 -1.71 -7.74 -18.55
CA GLU A 19 -2.69 -6.76 -18.10
C GLU A 19 -3.32 -7.12 -16.74
N GLU A 20 -3.54 -8.41 -16.46
CA GLU A 20 -4.07 -8.87 -15.18
C GLU A 20 -3.00 -8.92 -14.09
N ARG A 21 -1.74 -9.19 -14.43
CA ARG A 21 -0.63 -9.19 -13.46
C ARG A 21 -0.49 -7.85 -12.76
N ILE A 22 -0.70 -6.77 -13.52
CA ILE A 22 -0.59 -5.39 -13.03
C ILE A 22 -1.89 -4.88 -12.44
N ASN A 23 -3.02 -5.57 -12.61
CA ASN A 23 -4.30 -5.11 -12.09
C ASN A 23 -4.39 -5.32 -10.57
N ALA A 24 -4.68 -4.24 -9.83
CA ALA A 24 -4.88 -4.26 -8.37
C ALA A 24 -6.12 -5.06 -7.93
N TYR A 25 -7.00 -5.40 -8.88
CA TYR A 25 -8.24 -6.16 -8.69
C TYR A 25 -8.18 -7.56 -9.31
N ASN A 26 -6.99 -8.08 -9.62
CA ASN A 26 -6.87 -9.44 -10.14
C ASN A 26 -7.32 -10.49 -9.10
N ARG A 27 -7.57 -11.71 -9.57
CA ARG A 27 -8.08 -12.81 -8.72
C ARG A 27 -7.23 -13.17 -7.50
N ASN A 28 -5.96 -12.76 -7.49
CA ASN A 28 -5.02 -13.03 -6.40
C ASN A 28 -4.91 -11.85 -5.42
N MET A 29 -5.50 -10.69 -5.74
CA MET A 29 -5.67 -9.55 -4.85
C MET A 29 -7.00 -9.64 -4.10
N ARG A 30 -7.00 -9.22 -2.85
CA ARG A 30 -8.24 -9.01 -2.12
C ARG A 30 -8.96 -7.79 -2.66
N GLU A 31 -10.28 -7.81 -2.65
CA GLU A 31 -11.12 -6.66 -3.01
C GLU A 31 -10.65 -5.39 -2.28
N GLY A 32 -10.37 -4.34 -3.05
CA GLY A 32 -9.83 -3.06 -2.55
C GLY A 32 -8.32 -2.99 -2.31
N GLY A 33 -7.55 -4.05 -2.59
CA GLY A 33 -6.07 -4.05 -2.51
C GLY A 33 -5.50 -4.18 -1.08
N TRP A 34 -6.32 -4.54 -0.10
CA TRP A 34 -5.92 -4.66 1.31
C TRP A 34 -5.36 -6.05 1.61
N ILE A 35 -4.33 -6.16 2.45
CA ILE A 35 -3.93 -7.46 3.02
C ILE A 35 -5.03 -7.94 3.99
N SER A 36 -5.37 -7.10 4.97
CA SER A 36 -6.48 -7.30 5.89
C SER A 36 -6.98 -5.99 6.46
N THR A 37 -8.25 -5.97 6.87
CA THR A 37 -8.87 -4.88 7.63
C THR A 37 -8.79 -5.12 9.14
N ASN A 38 -8.36 -6.31 9.58
CA ASN A 38 -8.18 -6.63 10.99
C ASN A 38 -6.71 -6.48 11.40
N LEU A 39 -6.37 -5.32 11.98
CA LEU A 39 -5.00 -5.01 12.40
C LEU A 39 -4.53 -5.88 13.57
N VAL A 40 -5.43 -6.28 14.48
CA VAL A 40 -5.09 -7.13 15.63
C VAL A 40 -4.66 -8.51 15.17
N GLU A 41 -5.47 -9.14 14.31
CA GLU A 41 -5.16 -10.44 13.71
C GLU A 41 -3.82 -10.40 12.96
N MET A 42 -3.53 -9.30 12.26
CA MET A 42 -2.29 -9.13 11.51
C MET A 42 -1.06 -9.08 12.42
N ALA A 43 -1.14 -8.39 13.55
CA ALA A 43 -0.06 -8.36 14.53
C ALA A 43 0.22 -9.78 15.08
N ASP A 44 -0.82 -10.53 15.40
CA ASP A 44 -0.72 -11.91 15.90
C ASP A 44 -0.18 -12.87 14.85
N ARG A 45 -0.66 -12.74 13.60
CA ARG A 45 -0.26 -13.58 12.47
C ARG A 45 1.21 -13.38 12.12
N PHE A 46 1.67 -12.14 12.12
CA PHE A 46 3.05 -11.80 11.80
C PHE A 46 3.99 -11.79 13.00
N LYS A 47 3.47 -12.10 14.20
CA LYS A 47 4.24 -12.06 15.45
C LYS A 47 5.00 -10.74 15.59
N SER A 48 4.27 -9.65 15.34
CA SER A 48 4.79 -8.29 15.31
C SER A 48 3.88 -7.36 16.12
N ARG A 49 4.22 -6.07 16.13
CA ARG A 49 3.41 -5.00 16.72
C ARG A 49 3.26 -3.84 15.75
N TRP A 50 2.15 -3.11 15.88
CA TRP A 50 1.98 -1.84 15.20
C TRP A 50 2.73 -0.74 15.95
N LEU A 51 3.35 0.15 15.18
CA LEU A 51 4.06 1.32 15.69
C LEU A 51 3.35 2.56 15.18
N ILE A 52 3.19 3.53 16.06
CA ILE A 52 2.68 4.86 15.76
C ILE A 52 3.58 5.88 16.45
N ALA A 53 3.67 7.07 15.89
CA ALA A 53 4.35 8.20 16.47
C ALA A 53 3.39 9.39 16.55
N ASP A 54 3.67 10.30 17.47
CA ASP A 54 2.91 11.54 17.65
C ASP A 54 3.38 12.58 16.62
N TYR A 55 2.97 12.38 15.36
CA TYR A 55 3.35 13.25 14.24
C TYR A 55 2.68 14.62 14.34
N ASP A 56 3.47 15.68 14.11
CA ASP A 56 2.97 17.03 13.88
C ASP A 56 2.94 17.40 12.39
N ALA A 57 2.24 18.49 12.07
CA ALA A 57 2.18 18.99 10.70
C ALA A 57 3.58 19.37 10.20
N GLY A 58 4.05 18.67 9.17
CA GLY A 58 5.39 18.84 8.61
C GLY A 58 6.33 17.68 8.89
N ASP A 59 5.99 16.79 9.83
CA ASP A 59 6.73 15.57 10.07
C ASP A 59 6.56 14.56 8.93
N LEU A 60 7.57 13.70 8.78
CA LEU A 60 7.64 12.73 7.70
C LEU A 60 7.93 11.34 8.25
N VAL A 61 7.31 10.33 7.63
CA VAL A 61 7.71 8.93 7.77
C VAL A 61 8.30 8.43 6.45
N ILE A 62 9.55 7.96 6.47
CA ILE A 62 10.14 7.23 5.35
C ILE A 62 10.02 5.74 5.66
N HIS A 63 9.42 5.00 4.74
CA HIS A 63 9.39 3.56 4.81
C HIS A 63 9.73 2.91 3.47
N SER A 64 10.20 1.67 3.56
CA SER A 64 10.37 0.80 2.39
C SER A 64 9.01 0.51 1.73
N PRO A 65 8.95 0.32 0.40
CA PRO A 65 7.75 -0.18 -0.29
C PRO A 65 7.25 -1.52 0.26
N TYR A 66 8.13 -2.31 0.89
CA TYR A 66 7.79 -3.60 1.49
C TYR A 66 7.35 -3.50 2.95
N MET A 67 7.22 -2.30 3.52
CA MET A 67 6.69 -2.12 4.86
C MET A 67 5.17 -2.28 4.83
N ILE A 68 4.64 -3.19 5.63
CA ILE A 68 3.20 -3.29 5.86
C ILE A 68 2.81 -2.09 6.74
N HIS A 69 1.95 -1.24 6.22
CA HIS A 69 1.48 -0.03 6.88
C HIS A 69 -0.05 0.06 6.75
N ALA A 70 -0.67 0.83 7.64
CA ALA A 70 -2.11 1.01 7.68
C ALA A 70 -2.45 2.39 8.26
N ALA A 71 -3.69 2.83 8.04
CA ALA A 71 -4.28 3.97 8.72
C ALA A 71 -5.51 3.52 9.52
N THR A 72 -5.75 4.16 10.66
CA THR A 72 -6.94 3.94 11.47
C THR A 72 -8.04 4.93 11.11
N GLN A 73 -9.27 4.66 11.58
CA GLN A 73 -10.35 5.64 11.52
C GLN A 73 -9.98 6.88 12.34
N ASN A 74 -10.32 8.05 11.82
CA ASN A 74 -10.07 9.32 12.50
C ASN A 74 -11.25 9.63 13.43
N HIS A 75 -11.01 9.57 14.74
CA HIS A 75 -11.97 9.91 15.79
C HIS A 75 -11.57 11.19 16.53
N ASP A 76 -10.88 12.12 15.86
CA ASP A 76 -10.50 13.40 16.45
C ASP A 76 -11.74 14.11 17.03
N PRO A 77 -11.76 14.42 18.34
CA PRO A 77 -12.95 14.97 19.01
C PRO A 77 -13.30 16.38 18.55
N MET A 78 -12.39 17.06 17.85
CA MET A 78 -12.59 18.39 17.29
C MET A 78 -12.97 18.35 15.80
N ASN A 79 -13.22 17.16 15.24
CA ASN A 79 -13.53 16.93 13.82
C ASN A 79 -12.44 17.46 12.87
N ARG A 80 -11.17 17.41 13.29
CA ARG A 80 -10.06 17.81 12.42
C ARG A 80 -9.78 16.74 11.38
N ILE A 81 -9.50 17.17 10.15
CA ILE A 81 -9.12 16.28 9.06
C ILE A 81 -7.61 15.99 9.16
N ARG A 82 -7.23 14.72 9.06
CA ARG A 82 -5.84 14.32 8.80
C ARG A 82 -5.59 14.36 7.29
N LEU A 83 -4.69 15.23 6.84
CA LEU A 83 -4.24 15.30 5.46
C LEU A 83 -2.76 14.91 5.39
N SER A 84 -2.41 14.05 4.44
CA SER A 84 -1.04 13.62 4.18
C SER A 84 -0.78 13.55 2.68
N THR A 85 0.48 13.74 2.27
CA THR A 85 0.93 13.49 0.90
C THR A 85 1.84 12.27 0.87
N ASP A 86 1.66 11.39 -0.11
CA ASP A 86 2.51 10.22 -0.35
C ASP A 86 3.45 10.54 -1.52
N ILE A 87 4.75 10.50 -1.28
CA ILE A 87 5.77 10.76 -2.31
C ILE A 87 6.63 9.50 -2.43
N ARG A 88 6.64 8.93 -3.63
CA ARG A 88 7.39 7.71 -3.93
C ARG A 88 8.65 8.04 -4.72
N TYR A 89 9.77 7.52 -4.24
CA TYR A 89 11.06 7.63 -4.92
C TYR A 89 11.39 6.29 -5.58
N GLN A 90 11.71 6.32 -6.86
CA GLN A 90 12.22 5.19 -7.62
C GLN A 90 13.63 5.52 -8.10
N ARG A 91 14.50 4.51 -8.22
CA ARG A 91 15.83 4.73 -8.79
C ARG A 91 15.71 5.08 -10.28
N THR A 92 16.63 5.90 -10.77
CA THR A 92 16.62 6.35 -12.17
C THR A 92 16.94 5.24 -13.17
N ASP A 93 17.61 4.17 -12.72
CA ASP A 93 17.97 2.99 -13.51
C ASP A 93 16.88 1.90 -13.50
N ASP A 94 15.85 2.03 -12.66
CA ASP A 94 14.71 1.11 -12.64
C ASP A 94 13.66 1.48 -13.70
N SER A 95 12.95 0.47 -14.21
CA SER A 95 11.85 0.70 -15.14
C SER A 95 10.65 1.35 -14.44
N ILE A 96 10.16 2.45 -15.01
CA ILE A 96 8.95 3.13 -14.53
C ILE A 96 7.72 2.31 -14.91
N ASP A 97 6.84 2.07 -13.94
CA ASP A 97 5.50 1.53 -14.21
C ASP A 97 4.63 2.59 -14.87
N ARG A 98 4.37 2.40 -16.18
CA ARG A 98 3.67 3.35 -17.04
C ARG A 98 2.23 3.64 -16.62
N ARG A 99 1.63 2.83 -15.75
CA ARG A 99 0.30 3.13 -15.19
C ARG A 99 0.31 4.44 -14.42
N TRP A 100 1.40 4.73 -13.72
CA TRP A 100 1.57 5.94 -12.91
C TRP A 100 2.18 7.12 -13.68
N ALA A 101 2.43 6.95 -14.98
CA ALA A 101 3.03 7.98 -15.83
C ALA A 101 2.00 8.97 -16.40
N LYS A 102 0.76 8.95 -15.91
CA LYS A 102 -0.35 9.80 -16.34
C LYS A 102 -0.96 10.49 -15.12
N ASN A 103 -1.49 11.69 -15.33
CA ASN A 103 -2.29 12.35 -14.31
C ASN A 103 -3.57 11.54 -14.06
N TRP A 104 -3.90 11.35 -12.78
CA TRP A 104 -5.15 10.71 -12.39
C TRP A 104 -6.35 11.54 -12.87
N VAL A 105 -7.40 10.86 -13.33
CA VAL A 105 -8.71 11.45 -13.61
C VAL A 105 -9.82 10.55 -13.08
N PRO A 106 -10.98 11.10 -12.65
CA PRO A 106 -12.11 10.29 -12.23
C PRO A 106 -12.52 9.28 -13.32
N GLY A 107 -12.51 7.98 -12.97
CA GLY A 107 -12.93 6.91 -13.88
C GLY A 107 -11.85 6.37 -14.82
N ASP A 108 -10.57 6.67 -14.59
CA ASP A 108 -9.44 6.12 -15.37
C ASP A 108 -9.11 4.64 -15.08
N ASN A 109 -9.84 4.00 -14.17
CA ASN A 109 -9.61 2.62 -13.72
C ASN A 109 -8.19 2.39 -13.17
N LEU A 110 -7.57 3.43 -12.60
CA LEU A 110 -6.41 3.29 -11.72
C LEU A 110 -6.84 2.89 -10.31
#